data_AF-A0A1B7WXY3-F1
#
_entry.id   AF-A0A1B7WXY3-F1
#
_cell.length_a   1.000
_cell.length_b   1.000
_cell.length_c   1.000
_cell.angle_alpha   90.00
_cell.angle_beta   90.00
_cell.angle_gamma   90.00
#
_symmetry.space_group_name_H-M   'P 1'
#
loop_
_entity.id
_entity.type
_entity.pdbx_description
1 polymer ?
#
loop_
_entity_poly.entity_id
_entity_poly.type
_entity_poly.pdbx_seq_one_letter_code
_entity_poly.pdbx_strand_id
1 'polypeptide(L)'
;MANPEHLAILRQGLEAWNKWRCENSGVIIDLSSANLYQADLSFANLYQANLYQANLYQANLTGANLIWANLTGANLTGANLIWSNLTWANLTWTNLTWANLFMSRIIRTNFNNANLTGACIKDWHINSETNLNEVICEYVYLDEFKTERRPINGNFAPGEFASLYKKILENTDLILRKTPENDNNINNQGIQFYSNSTIHTWENLRFRSKTEIKIAEALDRTGVLFVPNSLARLNTPKGRGNKEADFLICYNGKWGVLEVDGPFHTAERRVEEQERERIFKKNGIKVVERFDSERCYNNPDEVVQEFFNMIDIGYY
;
A
#
# COMPACT_ATOMS: atom_id res chain seq x y z
N MET A 1 -21.34 1.25 28.11
CA MET A 1 -20.62 0.57 29.20
C MET A 1 -20.66 -0.90 28.87
N ALA A 2 -19.51 -1.56 28.89
CA ALA A 2 -19.31 -2.90 28.39
C ALA A 2 -20.22 -3.91 29.09
N ASN A 3 -20.62 -4.95 28.35
CA ASN A 3 -21.36 -6.06 28.92
C ASN A 3 -20.45 -6.82 29.90
N PRO A 4 -20.86 -6.99 31.18
CA PRO A 4 -20.04 -7.67 32.19
C PRO A 4 -19.73 -9.13 31.85
N GLU A 5 -20.64 -9.84 31.20
CA GLU A 5 -20.45 -11.25 30.80
C GLU A 5 -19.39 -11.38 29.71
N HIS A 6 -19.44 -10.50 28.69
CA HIS A 6 -18.40 -10.47 27.65
C HIS A 6 -17.02 -10.19 28.24
N LEU A 7 -16.92 -9.25 29.18
CA LEU A 7 -15.68 -8.97 29.89
C LEU A 7 -15.22 -10.15 30.74
N ALA A 8 -16.14 -10.83 31.42
CA ALA A 8 -15.82 -12.00 32.24
C ALA A 8 -15.28 -13.15 31.39
N ILE A 9 -15.82 -13.37 30.19
CA ILE A 9 -15.32 -14.38 29.25
C ILE A 9 -13.95 -13.98 28.71
N LEU A 10 -13.78 -12.73 28.30
CA LEU A 10 -12.50 -12.23 27.78
C LEU A 10 -11.38 -12.34 28.83
N ARG A 11 -11.70 -12.09 30.11
CA ARG A 11 -10.77 -12.22 31.24
C ARG A 11 -10.36 -13.66 31.56
N GLN A 12 -11.08 -14.66 31.05
CA GLN A 12 -10.67 -16.07 31.17
C GLN A 12 -9.53 -16.43 30.21
N GLY A 13 -9.19 -15.54 29.27
CA GLY A 13 -8.08 -15.70 28.33
C GLY A 13 -8.56 -15.90 26.89
N LEU A 14 -7.60 -15.79 25.96
CA LEU A 14 -7.87 -15.77 24.53
C LEU A 14 -8.45 -17.07 23.99
N GLU A 15 -8.04 -18.22 24.54
CA GLU A 15 -8.59 -19.52 24.14
C GLU A 15 -10.08 -19.63 24.50
N ALA A 16 -10.43 -19.26 25.74
CA ALA A 16 -11.82 -19.24 26.20
C ALA A 16 -12.66 -18.25 25.37
N TRP A 17 -12.12 -17.05 25.11
CA TRP A 17 -12.77 -16.05 24.28
C TRP A 17 -13.05 -16.57 22.87
N ASN A 18 -12.02 -17.07 22.18
CA ASN A 18 -12.15 -17.51 20.80
C ASN A 18 -13.05 -18.74 20.67
N LYS A 19 -12.97 -19.70 21.61
CA LYS A 19 -13.88 -20.83 21.66
C LYS A 19 -15.33 -20.36 21.85
N TRP A 20 -15.57 -19.49 22.81
CA TRP A 20 -16.91 -18.94 23.05
C TRP A 20 -17.44 -18.18 21.83
N ARG A 21 -16.60 -17.41 21.13
CA ARG A 21 -16.98 -16.72 19.88
C ARG A 21 -17.32 -17.67 18.73
N CYS A 22 -16.64 -18.82 18.64
CA CYS A 22 -16.98 -19.85 17.65
C CYS A 22 -18.37 -20.46 17.93
N GLU A 23 -18.68 -20.69 19.21
CA GLU A 23 -19.97 -21.25 19.65
C GLU A 23 -21.11 -20.20 19.61
N ASN A 24 -20.77 -18.91 19.69
CA ASN A 24 -21.72 -17.78 19.82
C ASN A 24 -21.54 -16.74 18.69
N SER A 25 -21.40 -17.21 17.45
CA SER A 25 -21.09 -16.37 16.28
C SER A 25 -22.14 -15.29 15.98
N GLY A 26 -23.40 -15.51 16.38
CA GLY A 26 -24.50 -14.54 16.23
C GLY A 26 -24.60 -13.50 17.34
N VAL A 27 -23.80 -13.60 18.40
CA VAL A 27 -23.85 -12.65 19.52
C VAL A 27 -23.09 -11.38 19.16
N ILE A 28 -23.75 -10.24 19.32
CA ILE A 28 -23.14 -8.91 19.18
C ILE A 28 -22.31 -8.64 20.43
N ILE A 29 -21.01 -8.40 20.23
CA ILE A 29 -20.09 -8.14 21.34
C ILE A 29 -20.14 -6.68 21.73
N ASP A 30 -20.44 -6.42 23.01
CA ASP A 30 -20.33 -5.09 23.62
C ASP A 30 -19.19 -5.04 24.63
N LEU A 31 -18.12 -4.35 24.24
CA LEU A 31 -16.94 -3.99 25.03
C LEU A 31 -16.80 -2.44 25.11
N SER A 32 -17.90 -1.70 24.95
CA SER A 32 -17.90 -0.23 24.98
C SER A 32 -17.39 0.32 26.30
N SER A 33 -16.47 1.29 26.25
CA SER A 33 -15.84 1.90 27.44
C SER A 33 -15.11 0.88 28.33
N ALA A 34 -14.81 -0.32 27.82
CA ALA A 34 -14.05 -1.32 28.56
C ALA A 34 -12.63 -0.81 28.86
N ASN A 35 -12.13 -1.11 30.05
CA ASN A 35 -10.71 -0.93 30.34
C ASN A 35 -9.94 -2.21 29.96
N LEU A 36 -9.22 -2.13 28.86
CA LEU A 36 -8.40 -3.18 28.25
C LEU A 36 -6.93 -2.71 28.15
N TYR A 37 -6.50 -1.84 29.07
CA TYR A 37 -5.13 -1.38 29.21
C TYR A 37 -4.16 -2.56 29.24
N GLN A 38 -3.19 -2.58 28.32
CA GLN A 38 -2.19 -3.64 28.16
C GLN A 38 -2.78 -5.06 28.01
N ALA A 39 -4.05 -5.20 27.64
CA ALA A 39 -4.66 -6.50 27.48
C ALA A 39 -4.00 -7.28 26.33
N ASP A 40 -3.80 -8.58 26.52
CA ASP A 40 -3.45 -9.49 25.43
C ASP A 40 -4.72 -9.93 24.70
N LEU A 41 -4.88 -9.40 23.50
CA LEU A 41 -5.96 -9.65 22.55
C LEU A 41 -5.41 -10.18 21.23
N SER A 42 -4.21 -10.77 21.25
CA SER A 42 -3.59 -11.35 20.07
C SER A 42 -4.47 -12.46 19.49
N PHE A 43 -4.68 -12.43 18.19
CA PHE A 43 -5.55 -13.35 17.45
C PHE A 43 -6.99 -13.45 17.99
N ALA A 44 -7.45 -12.46 18.76
CA ALA A 44 -8.80 -12.43 19.28
C ALA A 44 -9.82 -12.28 18.14
N ASN A 45 -10.91 -13.06 18.20
CA ASN A 45 -12.06 -12.88 17.33
C ASN A 45 -12.95 -11.75 17.87
N LEU A 46 -12.69 -10.53 17.42
CA LEU A 46 -13.44 -9.30 17.74
C LEU A 46 -14.33 -8.87 16.56
N TYR A 47 -14.74 -9.82 15.71
CA TYR A 47 -15.65 -9.59 14.58
C TYR A 47 -16.92 -8.88 15.07
N GLN A 48 -17.25 -7.73 14.46
CA GLN A 48 -18.41 -6.89 14.84
C GLN A 48 -18.42 -6.41 16.30
N ALA A 49 -17.29 -6.41 17.00
CA ALA A 49 -17.26 -5.95 18.38
C ALA A 49 -17.46 -4.44 18.49
N ASN A 50 -18.30 -4.03 19.45
CA ASN A 50 -18.45 -2.65 19.86
C ASN A 50 -17.38 -2.32 20.92
N LEU A 51 -16.34 -1.60 20.51
CA LEU A 51 -15.23 -1.09 21.32
C LEU A 51 -15.30 0.44 21.46
N TYR A 52 -16.49 1.04 21.30
CA TYR A 52 -16.73 2.47 21.43
C TYR A 52 -16.10 3.00 22.73
N GLN A 53 -15.20 3.99 22.64
CA GLN A 53 -14.48 4.59 23.77
C GLN A 53 -13.73 3.59 24.68
N ALA A 54 -13.40 2.38 24.20
CA ALA A 54 -12.61 1.44 24.97
C ALA A 54 -11.18 1.97 25.20
N ASN A 55 -10.63 1.70 26.37
CA ASN A 55 -9.22 1.95 26.66
C ASN A 55 -8.39 0.73 26.29
N LEU A 56 -7.70 0.79 25.15
CA LEU A 56 -6.80 -0.24 24.61
C LEU A 56 -5.34 0.25 24.60
N TYR A 57 -4.98 1.16 25.50
CA TYR A 57 -3.63 1.71 25.62
C TYR A 57 -2.63 0.55 25.79
N GLN A 58 -1.63 0.50 24.90
CA GLN A 58 -0.61 -0.56 24.83
C GLN A 58 -1.15 -2.00 24.75
N ALA A 59 -2.40 -2.20 24.33
CA ALA A 59 -2.94 -3.55 24.15
C ALA A 59 -2.22 -4.29 23.00
N ASN A 60 -2.09 -5.61 23.13
CA ASN A 60 -1.62 -6.47 22.06
C ASN A 60 -2.81 -6.98 21.24
N LEU A 61 -2.96 -6.53 20.01
CA LEU A 61 -3.99 -6.93 19.03
C LEU A 61 -3.36 -7.60 17.80
N THR A 62 -2.16 -8.18 17.95
CA THR A 62 -1.46 -8.85 16.85
C THR A 62 -2.36 -9.93 16.23
N GLY A 63 -2.63 -9.87 14.93
CA GLY A 63 -3.47 -10.84 14.22
C GLY A 63 -4.95 -10.83 14.60
N ALA A 64 -5.43 -9.87 15.40
CA ALA A 64 -6.83 -9.81 15.82
C ALA A 64 -7.78 -9.62 14.62
N ASN A 65 -8.93 -10.29 14.67
CA ASN A 65 -10.00 -10.11 13.70
C ASN A 65 -10.95 -9.00 14.19
N LEU A 66 -10.84 -7.81 13.62
CA LEU A 66 -11.63 -6.61 13.94
C LEU A 66 -12.55 -6.21 12.78
N ILE A 67 -12.90 -7.15 11.90
CA ILE A 67 -13.78 -6.85 10.76
C ILE A 67 -15.12 -6.32 11.29
N TRP A 68 -15.60 -5.21 10.74
CA TRP A 68 -16.83 -4.51 11.17
C TRP A 68 -16.82 -4.00 12.63
N ALA A 69 -15.69 -4.00 13.32
CA ALA A 69 -15.63 -3.51 14.70
C ALA A 69 -15.88 -2.00 14.78
N ASN A 70 -16.59 -1.55 15.82
CA ASN A 70 -16.75 -0.13 16.13
C ASN A 70 -15.72 0.28 17.19
N LEU A 71 -14.67 0.98 16.78
CA LEU A 71 -13.60 1.51 17.63
C LEU A 71 -13.75 3.02 17.86
N THR A 72 -14.91 3.61 17.57
CA THR A 72 -15.09 5.06 17.62
C THR A 72 -14.69 5.63 18.99
N GLY A 73 -13.77 6.60 18.99
CA GLY A 73 -13.26 7.24 20.20
C GLY A 73 -12.39 6.36 21.12
N ALA A 74 -11.99 5.16 20.67
CA ALA A 74 -11.13 4.28 21.48
C ALA A 74 -9.71 4.86 21.62
N ASN A 75 -9.05 4.48 22.71
CA ASN A 75 -7.64 4.81 22.95
C ASN A 75 -6.77 3.60 22.61
N LEU A 76 -6.09 3.62 21.47
CA LEU A 76 -5.13 2.62 20.99
C LEU A 76 -3.68 3.13 21.05
N THR A 77 -3.39 4.13 21.88
CA THR A 77 -2.04 4.68 22.00
C THR A 77 -1.04 3.57 22.32
N GLY A 78 -0.01 3.42 21.48
CA GLY A 78 1.04 2.41 21.61
C GLY A 78 0.58 0.96 21.46
N ALA A 79 -0.66 0.71 21.00
CA ALA A 79 -1.15 -0.64 20.80
C ALA A 79 -0.41 -1.35 19.65
N ASN A 80 -0.28 -2.67 19.75
CA ASN A 80 0.31 -3.51 18.71
C ASN A 80 -0.80 -4.13 17.85
N LEU A 81 -0.94 -3.72 16.60
CA LEU A 81 -1.95 -4.20 15.64
C LEU A 81 -1.32 -4.91 14.44
N ILE A 82 -0.09 -5.44 14.58
CA ILE A 82 0.60 -6.19 13.52
C ILE A 82 -0.32 -7.29 12.97
N TRP A 83 -0.43 -7.44 11.65
CA TRP A 83 -1.27 -8.46 10.98
C TRP A 83 -2.78 -8.45 11.32
N SER A 84 -3.27 -7.44 12.05
CA SER A 84 -4.69 -7.36 12.38
C SER A 84 -5.54 -7.10 11.13
N ASN A 85 -6.81 -7.51 11.19
CA ASN A 85 -7.78 -7.27 10.13
C ASN A 85 -8.87 -6.30 10.59
N LEU A 86 -8.75 -5.05 10.14
CA LEU A 86 -9.64 -3.93 10.40
C LEU A 86 -10.61 -3.67 9.24
N THR A 87 -10.79 -4.63 8.32
CA THR A 87 -11.64 -4.44 7.13
C THR A 87 -13.04 -3.99 7.57
N TRP A 88 -13.55 -2.88 7.03
CA TRP A 88 -14.84 -2.27 7.43
C TRP A 88 -14.96 -1.78 8.88
N ALA A 89 -13.87 -1.73 9.64
CA ALA A 89 -13.90 -1.18 11.00
C ALA A 89 -14.12 0.34 10.97
N ASN A 90 -14.77 0.85 12.03
CA ASN A 90 -14.94 2.28 12.25
C ASN A 90 -13.97 2.76 13.34
N LEU A 91 -12.93 3.50 12.95
CA LEU A 91 -11.95 4.13 13.84
C LEU A 91 -12.14 5.66 13.93
N THR A 92 -13.34 6.17 13.69
CA THR A 92 -13.60 7.61 13.83
C THR A 92 -13.18 8.11 15.21
N TRP A 93 -12.47 9.24 15.30
CA TRP A 93 -11.98 9.81 16.58
C TRP A 93 -11.05 8.92 17.42
N THR A 94 -10.50 7.85 16.83
CA THR A 94 -9.63 6.92 17.57
C THR A 94 -8.23 7.51 17.73
N ASN A 95 -7.65 7.33 18.92
CA ASN A 95 -6.25 7.68 19.14
C ASN A 95 -5.34 6.47 18.85
N LEU A 96 -4.60 6.50 17.75
CA LEU A 96 -3.63 5.48 17.32
C LEU A 96 -2.17 5.98 17.45
N THR A 97 -1.92 6.99 18.27
CA THR A 97 -0.58 7.54 18.44
C THR A 97 0.41 6.45 18.85
N TRP A 98 1.55 6.38 18.15
CA TRP A 98 2.61 5.38 18.35
C TRP A 98 2.20 3.91 18.19
N ALA A 99 1.00 3.61 17.70
CA ALA A 99 0.54 2.26 17.45
C ALA A 99 1.36 1.59 16.33
N ASN A 100 1.49 0.27 16.38
CA ASN A 100 2.12 -0.51 15.32
C ASN A 100 1.05 -1.15 14.43
N LEU A 101 0.87 -0.65 13.21
CA LEU A 101 -0.09 -1.17 12.23
C LEU A 101 0.60 -1.91 11.08
N PHE A 102 1.84 -2.39 11.28
CA PHE A 102 2.61 -3.11 10.27
C PHE A 102 1.85 -4.32 9.71
N MET A 103 1.78 -4.43 8.38
CA MET A 103 1.04 -5.48 7.67
C MET A 103 -0.44 -5.63 8.08
N SER A 104 -1.05 -4.60 8.69
CA SER A 104 -2.47 -4.63 8.99
C SER A 104 -3.32 -4.45 7.73
N ARG A 105 -4.50 -5.06 7.75
CA ARG A 105 -5.49 -4.92 6.67
C ARG A 105 -6.54 -3.90 7.06
N ILE A 106 -6.54 -2.77 6.35
CA ILE A 106 -7.38 -1.60 6.64
C ILE A 106 -8.31 -1.23 5.47
N ILE A 107 -8.73 -2.23 4.72
CA ILE A 107 -9.60 -2.05 3.55
C ILE A 107 -10.99 -1.56 3.98
N ARG A 108 -11.48 -0.49 3.33
CA ARG A 108 -12.78 0.14 3.65
C ARG A 108 -12.91 0.55 5.12
N THR A 109 -11.78 0.76 5.79
CA THR A 109 -11.73 1.19 7.18
C THR A 109 -11.95 2.70 7.27
N ASN A 110 -12.68 3.16 8.28
CA ASN A 110 -12.96 4.58 8.48
C ASN A 110 -12.05 5.20 9.54
N PHE A 111 -11.09 6.03 9.14
CA PHE A 111 -10.18 6.77 10.04
C PHE A 111 -10.57 8.24 10.21
N ASN A 112 -11.81 8.62 9.95
CA ASN A 112 -12.21 10.03 10.03
C ASN A 112 -11.88 10.66 11.39
N ASN A 113 -11.09 11.73 11.43
CA ASN A 113 -10.59 12.34 12.66
C ASN A 113 -9.76 11.43 13.60
N ALA A 114 -9.25 10.29 13.10
CA ALA A 114 -8.32 9.47 13.87
C ALA A 114 -6.94 10.14 13.96
N ASN A 115 -6.23 9.92 15.07
CA ASN A 115 -4.87 10.40 15.24
C ASN A 115 -3.86 9.27 15.02
N LEU A 116 -3.08 9.36 13.93
CA LEU A 116 -2.06 8.38 13.52
C LEU A 116 -0.63 8.82 13.84
N THR A 117 -0.45 9.89 14.61
CA THR A 117 0.88 10.48 14.83
C THR A 117 1.85 9.48 15.46
N GLY A 118 2.97 9.27 14.77
CA GLY A 118 4.03 8.34 15.12
C GLY A 118 3.67 6.86 15.00
N ALA A 119 2.57 6.51 14.34
CA ALA A 119 2.21 5.12 14.05
C ALA A 119 3.17 4.50 13.02
N CYS A 120 3.42 3.19 13.12
CA CYS A 120 4.06 2.43 12.06
C CYS A 120 3.02 1.98 11.04
N ILE A 121 3.23 2.31 9.78
CA ILE A 121 2.26 2.05 8.69
C ILE A 121 2.85 1.23 7.54
N LYS A 122 4.01 0.62 7.77
CA LYS A 122 4.69 -0.22 6.78
C LYS A 122 3.75 -1.35 6.32
N ASP A 123 3.73 -1.60 5.02
CA ASP A 123 3.00 -2.69 4.37
C ASP A 123 1.49 -2.74 4.69
N TRP A 124 0.85 -1.58 4.86
CA TRP A 124 -0.61 -1.52 4.95
C TRP A 124 -1.29 -2.15 3.75
N HIS A 125 -2.23 -3.07 4.00
CA HIS A 125 -3.18 -3.52 2.98
C HIS A 125 -4.39 -2.57 2.98
N ILE A 126 -4.34 -1.59 2.09
CA ILE A 126 -5.30 -0.48 1.94
C ILE A 126 -5.88 -0.45 0.51
N ASN A 127 -7.03 0.19 0.30
CA ASN A 127 -7.58 0.48 -1.02
C ASN A 127 -8.25 1.86 -1.09
N SER A 128 -8.68 2.28 -2.28
CA SER A 128 -9.33 3.58 -2.55
C SER A 128 -10.62 3.84 -1.76
N GLU A 129 -11.21 2.82 -1.14
CA GLU A 129 -12.42 2.95 -0.31
C GLU A 129 -12.11 3.19 1.18
N THR A 130 -10.84 3.24 1.56
CA THR A 130 -10.42 3.53 2.94
C THR A 130 -10.54 5.02 3.20
N ASN A 131 -11.28 5.42 4.24
CA ASN A 131 -11.52 6.82 4.53
C ASN A 131 -10.42 7.38 5.43
N LEU A 132 -9.58 8.27 4.90
CA LEU A 132 -8.53 8.99 5.62
C LEU A 132 -8.86 10.48 5.80
N ASN A 133 -10.11 10.89 5.61
CA ASN A 133 -10.51 12.29 5.75
C ASN A 133 -10.23 12.80 7.17
N GLU A 134 -9.74 14.02 7.28
CA GLU A 134 -9.51 14.69 8.57
C GLU A 134 -8.60 13.91 9.54
N VAL A 135 -7.81 12.95 9.04
CA VAL A 135 -6.79 12.26 9.82
C VAL A 135 -5.79 13.27 10.37
N ILE A 136 -5.54 13.19 11.66
CA ILE A 136 -4.48 13.93 12.33
C ILE A 136 -3.22 13.06 12.26
N CYS A 137 -2.21 13.53 11.56
CA CYS A 137 -0.97 12.79 11.41
C CYS A 137 0.18 13.78 11.21
N GLU A 138 1.02 13.94 12.23
CA GLU A 138 2.21 14.80 12.11
C GLU A 138 3.40 14.07 11.48
N TYR A 139 3.54 12.77 11.75
CA TYR A 139 4.57 11.92 11.17
C TYR A 139 4.20 10.44 11.35
N VAL A 140 4.87 9.56 10.60
CA VAL A 140 4.70 8.10 10.65
C VAL A 140 6.05 7.40 10.53
N TYR A 141 6.07 6.09 10.79
CA TYR A 141 7.22 5.23 10.56
C TYR A 141 6.92 4.20 9.47
N LEU A 142 7.94 3.92 8.64
CA LEU A 142 7.92 2.91 7.58
C LEU A 142 8.75 1.67 7.92
N ASP A 143 9.07 1.48 9.20
CA ASP A 143 9.61 0.23 9.74
C ASP A 143 9.14 -0.03 11.18
N GLU A 144 9.30 -1.27 11.63
CA GLU A 144 8.89 -1.75 12.96
C GLU A 144 9.76 -1.22 14.11
N PHE A 145 11.02 -0.89 13.80
CA PHE A 145 12.02 -0.37 14.75
C PHE A 145 11.94 1.15 14.93
N LYS A 146 11.01 1.81 14.23
CA LYS A 146 10.81 3.26 14.20
C LYS A 146 12.05 4.03 13.74
N THR A 147 12.77 3.51 12.73
CA THR A 147 13.97 4.16 12.18
C THR A 147 13.69 5.02 10.93
N GLU A 148 12.68 4.68 10.14
CA GLU A 148 12.30 5.30 8.88
C GLU A 148 11.11 6.23 9.08
N ARG A 149 11.37 7.40 9.67
CA ARG A 149 10.35 8.44 9.86
C ARG A 149 9.98 9.13 8.55
N ARG A 150 8.70 9.45 8.37
CA ARG A 150 8.19 10.36 7.32
C ARG A 150 7.26 11.43 7.94
N PRO A 151 7.39 12.71 7.57
CA PRO A 151 8.49 13.26 6.76
C PRO A 151 9.84 13.08 7.50
N ILE A 152 10.96 13.08 6.76
CA ILE A 152 12.29 12.87 7.38
C ILE A 152 12.56 13.96 8.43
N ASN A 153 12.21 15.20 8.09
CA ASN A 153 12.31 16.37 8.96
C ASN A 153 10.95 17.07 9.05
N GLY A 154 10.68 17.72 10.17
CA GLY A 154 9.42 18.47 10.38
C GLY A 154 8.20 17.56 10.54
N ASN A 155 7.02 18.11 10.31
CA ASN A 155 5.74 17.41 10.40
C ASN A 155 4.96 17.61 9.11
N PHE A 156 4.09 16.65 8.78
CA PHE A 156 3.06 16.85 7.77
C PHE A 156 2.20 18.05 8.15
N ALA A 157 1.83 18.85 7.16
CA ALA A 157 0.78 19.85 7.31
C ALA A 157 -0.59 19.16 7.51
N PRO A 158 -1.58 19.85 8.12
CA PRO A 158 -2.92 19.31 8.27
C PRO A 158 -3.48 18.80 6.92
N GLY A 159 -3.90 17.53 6.88
CA GLY A 159 -4.44 16.88 5.68
C GLY A 159 -3.42 16.46 4.62
N GLU A 160 -2.14 16.79 4.77
CA GLU A 160 -1.10 16.41 3.81
C GLU A 160 -0.93 14.89 3.73
N PHE A 161 -0.88 14.21 4.88
CA PHE A 161 -0.80 12.75 4.95
C PHE A 161 -1.93 12.07 4.15
N ALA A 162 -3.18 12.49 4.37
CA ALA A 162 -4.33 11.93 3.68
C ALA A 162 -4.28 12.21 2.17
N SER A 163 -3.86 13.42 1.80
CA SER A 163 -3.68 13.83 0.39
C SER A 163 -2.61 12.99 -0.32
N LEU A 164 -1.48 12.73 0.34
CA LEU A 164 -0.41 11.87 -0.17
C LEU A 164 -0.92 10.45 -0.42
N TYR A 165 -1.62 9.86 0.56
CA TYR A 165 -2.17 8.52 0.43
C TYR A 165 -3.28 8.42 -0.62
N LYS A 166 -4.18 9.40 -0.68
CA LYS A 166 -5.20 9.47 -1.72
C LYS A 166 -4.57 9.55 -3.11
N LYS A 167 -3.53 10.38 -3.26
CA LYS A 167 -2.76 10.43 -4.50
C LYS A 167 -2.10 9.10 -4.80
N ILE A 168 -1.53 8.40 -3.82
CA ILE A 168 -0.98 7.05 -4.02
C ILE A 168 -2.09 6.10 -4.47
N LEU A 169 -3.25 6.07 -3.81
CA LEU A 169 -4.38 5.16 -4.08
C LEU A 169 -5.06 5.40 -5.44
N GLU A 170 -5.31 6.65 -5.80
CA GLU A 170 -5.80 7.05 -7.11
C GLU A 170 -4.81 6.69 -8.22
N ASN A 171 -3.52 6.59 -7.87
CA ASN A 171 -2.45 6.15 -8.74
C ASN A 171 -2.13 4.63 -8.63
N THR A 172 -2.68 3.91 -7.64
CA THR A 172 -2.37 2.50 -7.31
C THR A 172 -3.55 1.54 -7.45
N ASP A 173 -4.65 1.93 -8.11
CA ASP A 173 -5.50 0.96 -8.85
C ASP A 173 -4.70 0.20 -9.95
N LEU A 174 -3.38 0.44 -10.02
CA LEU A 174 -2.41 -0.13 -10.92
C LEU A 174 -1.44 -1.18 -10.31
N ILE A 175 -0.94 -1.09 -9.07
CA ILE A 175 0.03 -2.09 -8.54
C ILE A 175 -0.01 -2.10 -7.00
N LEU A 176 -0.06 -3.30 -6.40
CA LEU A 176 0.67 -3.78 -5.21
C LEU A 176 -0.03 -5.03 -4.64
N ARG A 177 0.06 -6.16 -5.36
CA ARG A 177 -0.11 -7.49 -4.73
C ARG A 177 1.29 -8.01 -4.43
N LYS A 178 1.55 -8.32 -3.16
CA LYS A 178 2.78 -8.94 -2.66
C LYS A 178 3.17 -10.13 -3.54
N THR A 179 4.38 -10.11 -4.08
CA THR A 179 5.01 -11.20 -4.82
C THR A 179 5.34 -12.36 -3.84
N PRO A 180 4.86 -13.59 -4.08
CA PRO A 180 5.29 -14.76 -3.33
C PRO A 180 6.82 -14.96 -3.43
N GLU A 181 7.45 -15.22 -2.28
CA GLU A 181 8.90 -15.43 -2.15
C GLU A 181 9.41 -16.68 -2.88
N ASN A 182 8.53 -17.59 -3.30
CA ASN A 182 8.89 -18.94 -3.76
C ASN A 182 8.74 -19.20 -5.27
N ASP A 183 8.45 -18.17 -6.08
CA ASP A 183 8.42 -18.33 -7.55
C ASP A 183 9.49 -17.45 -8.22
N ASN A 184 10.48 -18.12 -8.81
CA ASN A 184 11.67 -17.51 -9.40
C ASN A 184 11.40 -16.87 -10.76
N ASN A 185 10.16 -16.87 -11.27
CA ASN A 185 9.86 -16.29 -12.57
C ASN A 185 8.63 -15.35 -12.63
N ILE A 186 8.30 -14.66 -11.54
CA ILE A 186 7.19 -13.68 -11.49
C ILE A 186 7.67 -12.23 -11.33
N ASN A 187 6.94 -11.30 -11.95
CA ASN A 187 7.14 -9.84 -11.91
C ASN A 187 6.64 -9.21 -10.60
N ASN A 188 6.77 -7.88 -10.46
CA ASN A 188 6.39 -7.12 -9.25
C ASN A 188 4.89 -7.14 -8.89
N GLN A 189 4.05 -7.78 -9.70
CA GLN A 189 2.61 -7.97 -9.44
C GLN A 189 2.24 -9.45 -9.25
N GLY A 190 3.21 -10.35 -9.22
CA GLY A 190 3.01 -11.79 -9.08
C GLY A 190 2.54 -12.48 -10.36
N ILE A 191 2.86 -11.93 -11.53
CA ILE A 191 2.54 -12.50 -12.84
C ILE A 191 3.83 -13.04 -13.48
N GLN A 192 3.76 -14.22 -14.09
CA GLN A 192 4.91 -14.85 -14.71
C GLN A 192 5.52 -13.97 -15.82
N PHE A 193 6.84 -13.76 -15.80
CA PHE A 193 7.53 -13.13 -16.92
C PHE A 193 7.44 -14.02 -18.16
N TYR A 194 7.24 -13.41 -19.33
CA TYR A 194 7.19 -14.13 -20.61
C TYR A 194 8.55 -14.64 -21.11
N SER A 195 9.64 -14.44 -20.34
CA SER A 195 11.01 -14.80 -20.72
C SER A 195 11.70 -15.65 -19.65
N ASN A 196 12.51 -16.63 -20.08
CA ASN A 196 13.39 -17.45 -19.22
C ASN A 196 14.65 -16.68 -18.77
N SER A 197 14.58 -15.35 -18.69
CA SER A 197 15.70 -14.47 -18.36
C SER A 197 15.98 -14.45 -16.87
N THR A 198 17.25 -14.29 -16.50
CA THR A 198 17.68 -14.06 -15.12
C THR A 198 16.93 -12.87 -14.52
N ILE A 199 16.18 -13.09 -13.43
CA ILE A 199 15.59 -12.00 -12.66
C ILE A 199 16.69 -11.35 -11.80
N HIS A 200 16.75 -10.03 -11.85
CA HIS A 200 17.58 -9.23 -10.97
C HIS A 200 16.72 -8.59 -9.89
N THR A 201 17.28 -8.37 -8.70
CA THR A 201 16.58 -7.75 -7.58
C THR A 201 17.31 -6.52 -7.06
N TRP A 202 16.55 -5.50 -6.67
CA TRP A 202 17.03 -4.29 -6.01
C TRP A 202 15.88 -3.73 -5.15
N GLU A 203 16.15 -3.43 -3.86
CA GLU A 203 15.14 -2.94 -2.90
C GLU A 203 13.84 -3.77 -2.88
N ASN A 204 13.96 -5.10 -2.94
CA ASN A 204 12.84 -6.07 -3.04
C ASN A 204 11.99 -5.98 -4.32
N LEU A 205 12.34 -5.11 -5.27
CA LEU A 205 11.77 -5.06 -6.61
C LEU A 205 12.54 -6.00 -7.55
N ARG A 206 11.82 -6.53 -8.54
CA ARG A 206 12.29 -7.48 -9.54
C ARG A 206 12.41 -6.82 -10.91
N PHE A 207 13.51 -7.10 -11.59
CA PHE A 207 13.91 -6.51 -12.87
C PHE A 207 14.35 -7.58 -13.86
N ARG A 208 14.16 -7.30 -15.15
CA ARG A 208 14.57 -8.20 -16.25
C ARG A 208 15.99 -7.96 -16.71
N SER A 209 16.60 -6.82 -16.32
CA SER A 209 17.99 -6.51 -16.62
C SER A 209 18.65 -5.65 -15.54
N LYS A 210 19.98 -5.66 -15.50
CA LYS A 210 20.76 -4.71 -14.68
C LYS A 210 20.59 -3.26 -15.15
N THR A 211 20.29 -3.05 -16.42
CA THR A 211 20.01 -1.72 -17.00
C THR A 211 18.74 -1.12 -16.41
N GLU A 212 17.68 -1.91 -16.26
CA GLU A 212 16.47 -1.47 -15.57
C GLU A 212 16.78 -1.04 -14.12
N ILE A 213 17.65 -1.78 -13.40
CA ILE A 213 18.08 -1.38 -12.04
C ILE A 213 18.76 0.00 -12.06
N LYS A 214 19.59 0.31 -13.06
CA LYS A 214 20.22 1.63 -13.17
C LYS A 214 19.22 2.77 -13.35
N ILE A 215 18.17 2.54 -14.14
CA ILE A 215 17.07 3.50 -14.27
C ILE A 215 16.28 3.60 -12.95
N ALA A 216 15.99 2.50 -12.28
CA ALA A 216 15.31 2.50 -10.99
C ALA A 216 16.08 3.28 -9.92
N GLU A 217 17.39 3.06 -9.80
CA GLU A 217 18.29 3.79 -8.91
C GLU A 217 18.27 5.30 -9.21
N ALA A 218 18.24 5.69 -10.48
CA ALA A 218 18.16 7.10 -10.88
C ALA A 218 16.79 7.73 -10.59
N LEU A 219 15.70 7.02 -10.86
CA LEU A 219 14.34 7.47 -10.52
C LEU A 219 14.18 7.63 -9.01
N ASP A 220 14.68 6.69 -8.21
CA ASP A 220 14.61 6.73 -6.75
C ASP A 220 15.32 7.96 -6.16
N ARG A 221 16.52 8.31 -6.69
CA ARG A 221 17.24 9.54 -6.29
C ARG A 221 16.42 10.82 -6.47
N THR A 222 15.46 10.84 -7.39
CA THR A 222 14.60 12.00 -7.64
C THR A 222 13.39 12.07 -6.70
N GLY A 223 13.08 10.98 -5.99
CA GLY A 223 11.87 10.86 -5.17
C GLY A 223 10.57 10.76 -5.97
N VAL A 224 10.64 10.51 -7.28
CA VAL A 224 9.47 10.32 -8.13
C VAL A 224 8.79 8.98 -7.82
N LEU A 225 7.47 8.94 -7.93
CA LEU A 225 6.76 7.67 -7.91
C LEU A 225 7.00 6.94 -9.24
N PHE A 226 7.57 5.75 -9.19
CA PHE A 226 7.69 4.86 -10.35
C PHE A 226 7.27 3.44 -9.99
N VAL A 227 6.84 2.69 -11.00
CA VAL A 227 6.48 1.29 -10.87
C VAL A 227 7.14 0.48 -11.98
N PRO A 228 8.17 -0.34 -11.66
CA PRO A 228 8.89 -1.11 -12.65
C PRO A 228 8.15 -2.40 -13.03
N ASN A 229 8.27 -2.80 -14.29
CA ASN A 229 7.78 -4.06 -14.85
C ASN A 229 6.31 -4.32 -14.51
N SER A 230 5.47 -3.31 -14.76
CA SER A 230 4.07 -3.31 -14.35
C SER A 230 3.12 -3.55 -15.52
N LEU A 231 2.21 -4.51 -15.33
CA LEU A 231 1.06 -4.75 -16.17
C LEU A 231 -0.06 -3.77 -15.81
N ALA A 232 -0.27 -2.80 -16.69
CA ALA A 232 -1.39 -1.88 -16.65
C ALA A 232 -2.64 -2.51 -17.26
N ARG A 233 -3.77 -2.49 -16.54
CA ARG A 233 -5.07 -2.98 -17.06
C ARG A 233 -5.84 -1.88 -17.77
N LEU A 234 -5.68 -1.81 -19.09
CA LEU A 234 -6.13 -0.69 -19.93
C LEU A 234 -7.38 -1.04 -20.74
N ASN A 235 -8.10 -0.02 -21.19
CA ASN A 235 -9.15 -0.19 -22.20
C ASN A 235 -8.51 -0.40 -23.58
N THR A 236 -8.84 -1.53 -24.21
CA THR A 236 -8.39 -1.89 -25.57
C THR A 236 -9.61 -2.02 -26.50
N PRO A 237 -9.43 -2.05 -27.83
CA PRO A 237 -10.53 -2.27 -28.78
C PRO A 237 -11.33 -3.56 -28.54
N LYS A 238 -10.72 -4.57 -27.90
CA LYS A 238 -11.35 -5.88 -27.59
C LYS A 238 -11.85 -5.98 -26.14
N GLY A 239 -11.89 -4.87 -25.40
CA GLY A 239 -12.26 -4.83 -23.97
C GLY A 239 -11.07 -4.53 -23.06
N ARG A 240 -11.18 -4.84 -21.76
CA ARG A 240 -10.10 -4.64 -20.78
C ARG A 240 -8.97 -5.64 -21.04
N GLY A 241 -7.74 -5.17 -21.21
CA GLY A 241 -6.56 -6.00 -21.42
C GLY A 241 -5.34 -5.48 -20.65
N ASN A 242 -4.39 -6.37 -20.37
CA ASN A 242 -3.15 -6.00 -19.66
C ASN A 242 -2.06 -5.61 -20.67
N LYS A 243 -1.32 -4.55 -20.38
CA LYS A 243 -0.15 -4.10 -21.14
C LYS A 243 1.01 -3.82 -20.19
N GLU A 244 2.16 -4.39 -20.47
CA GLU A 244 3.35 -4.24 -19.64
C GLU A 244 4.15 -3.01 -20.06
N ALA A 245 4.59 -2.26 -19.06
CA ALA A 245 5.54 -1.16 -19.17
C ALA A 245 6.80 -1.50 -18.36
N ASP A 246 7.96 -1.11 -18.89
CA ASP A 246 9.23 -1.30 -18.16
C ASP A 246 9.26 -0.39 -16.94
N PHE A 247 8.88 0.88 -17.11
CA PHE A 247 8.68 1.83 -16.02
C PHE A 247 7.43 2.66 -16.26
N LEU A 248 6.47 2.55 -15.35
CA LEU A 248 5.37 3.50 -15.26
C LEU A 248 5.72 4.57 -14.23
N ILE A 249 5.76 5.84 -14.64
CA ILE A 249 6.31 6.95 -13.84
C ILE A 249 5.26 8.04 -13.67
N CYS A 250 5.05 8.51 -12.45
CA CYS A 250 4.17 9.65 -12.16
C CYS A 250 5.01 10.87 -11.76
N TYR A 251 5.17 11.81 -12.68
CA TYR A 251 5.95 13.03 -12.50
C TYR A 251 5.05 14.26 -12.66
N ASN A 252 5.07 15.17 -11.69
CA ASN A 252 4.19 16.37 -11.63
C ASN A 252 2.69 16.07 -11.85
N GLY A 253 2.22 14.89 -11.42
CA GLY A 253 0.83 14.47 -11.59
C GLY A 253 0.47 13.98 -12.99
N LYS A 254 1.45 13.86 -13.89
CA LYS A 254 1.30 13.27 -15.22
C LYS A 254 1.96 11.90 -15.25
N TRP A 255 1.32 10.97 -15.93
CA TRP A 255 1.85 9.62 -16.12
C TRP A 255 2.66 9.52 -17.41
N GLY A 256 3.80 8.84 -17.34
CA GLY A 256 4.62 8.45 -18.47
C GLY A 256 5.03 6.98 -18.41
N VAL A 257 5.37 6.41 -19.56
CA VAL A 257 6.01 5.12 -19.68
C VAL A 257 7.40 5.31 -20.27
N LEU A 258 8.42 4.85 -19.56
CA LEU A 258 9.81 4.78 -20.03
C LEU A 258 10.13 3.32 -20.31
N GLU A 259 10.54 3.03 -21.54
CA GLU A 259 10.93 1.71 -22.00
C GLU A 259 12.45 1.66 -22.20
N VAL A 260 13.08 0.60 -21.71
CA VAL A 260 14.51 0.34 -21.84
C VAL A 260 14.68 -0.66 -22.96
N ASP A 261 15.20 -0.19 -24.09
CA ASP A 261 15.33 -1.04 -25.27
C ASP A 261 16.46 -2.05 -25.09
N GLY A 262 16.16 -3.35 -25.17
CA GLY A 262 17.14 -4.42 -25.28
C GLY A 262 17.31 -4.84 -26.74
N PRO A 263 18.33 -5.64 -27.12
CA PRO A 263 18.49 -6.03 -28.52
C PRO A 263 17.24 -6.80 -29.00
N PHE A 264 16.89 -6.63 -30.28
CA PHE A 264 15.90 -7.36 -31.11
C PHE A 264 14.60 -6.61 -31.48
N HIS A 265 14.64 -5.97 -32.66
CA HIS A 265 13.47 -5.45 -33.39
C HIS A 265 13.19 -6.27 -34.66
N THR A 266 12.29 -7.25 -34.58
CA THR A 266 11.63 -7.74 -35.80
C THR A 266 10.56 -6.72 -36.23
N ALA A 267 10.24 -6.67 -37.53
CA ALA A 267 9.25 -5.73 -38.07
C ALA A 267 7.84 -5.95 -37.48
N GLU A 268 7.50 -7.19 -37.15
CA GLU A 268 6.22 -7.58 -36.54
C GLU A 268 6.07 -7.02 -35.13
N ARG A 269 7.14 -7.06 -34.32
CA ARG A 269 7.14 -6.53 -32.95
C ARG A 269 6.90 -5.02 -32.94
N ARG A 270 7.41 -4.28 -33.93
CA ARG A 270 7.20 -2.83 -34.07
C ARG A 270 5.73 -2.44 -34.24
N VAL A 271 4.92 -3.27 -34.90
CA VAL A 271 3.49 -2.98 -35.09
C VAL A 271 2.70 -3.18 -33.79
N GLU A 272 2.99 -4.27 -33.08
CA GLU A 272 2.37 -4.56 -31.77
C GLU A 272 2.74 -3.50 -30.72
N GLU A 273 3.98 -3.04 -30.78
CA GLU A 273 4.55 -1.99 -29.95
C GLU A 273 3.90 -0.62 -30.18
N GLN A 274 3.73 -0.21 -31.44
CA GLN A 274 3.01 1.02 -31.78
C GLN A 274 1.55 0.98 -31.31
N GLU A 275 0.89 -0.17 -31.43
CA GLU A 275 -0.47 -0.32 -30.91
C GLU A 275 -0.50 -0.26 -29.37
N ARG A 276 0.49 -0.86 -28.70
CA ARG A 276 0.65 -0.74 -27.23
C ARG A 276 0.79 0.72 -26.80
N GLU A 277 1.63 1.48 -27.47
CA GLU A 277 1.85 2.90 -27.20
C GLU A 277 0.58 3.73 -27.38
N ARG A 278 -0.17 3.47 -28.46
CA ARG A 278 -1.49 4.10 -28.69
C ARG A 278 -2.47 3.77 -27.57
N ILE A 279 -2.50 2.52 -27.11
CA ILE A 279 -3.37 2.10 -26.00
C ILE A 279 -3.00 2.85 -24.71
N PHE A 280 -1.72 2.94 -24.35
CA PHE A 280 -1.28 3.71 -23.19
C PHE A 280 -1.71 5.18 -23.28
N LYS A 281 -1.44 5.84 -24.41
CA LYS A 281 -1.81 7.24 -24.63
C LYS A 281 -3.33 7.47 -24.52
N LYS A 282 -4.15 6.56 -25.10
CA LYS A 282 -5.61 6.62 -25.00
C LYS A 282 -6.13 6.47 -23.56
N ASN A 283 -5.36 5.86 -22.67
CA ASN A 283 -5.70 5.66 -21.26
C ASN A 283 -5.03 6.68 -20.33
N GLY A 284 -4.61 7.84 -20.86
CA GLY A 284 -4.18 8.98 -20.04
C GLY A 284 -2.67 9.07 -19.79
N ILE A 285 -1.86 8.15 -20.33
CA ILE A 285 -0.40 8.27 -20.31
C ILE A 285 0.03 9.37 -21.28
N LYS A 286 0.75 10.37 -20.79
CA LYS A 286 1.16 11.54 -21.57
C LYS A 286 2.33 11.25 -22.50
N VAL A 287 3.31 10.51 -22.01
CA VAL A 287 4.54 10.18 -22.75
C VAL A 287 4.74 8.69 -22.70
N VAL A 288 5.05 8.09 -23.83
CA VAL A 288 5.57 6.72 -23.90
C VAL A 288 6.82 6.83 -24.74
N GLU A 289 7.99 6.67 -24.13
CA GLU A 289 9.27 6.91 -24.78
C GLU A 289 10.23 5.74 -24.56
N ARG A 290 11.05 5.47 -25.57
CA ARG A 290 12.04 4.40 -25.57
C ARG A 290 13.43 4.98 -25.52
N PHE A 291 14.27 4.41 -24.68
CA PHE A 291 15.67 4.77 -24.58
C PHE A 291 16.56 3.56 -24.82
N ASP A 292 17.65 3.79 -25.53
CA ASP A 292 18.66 2.78 -25.81
C ASP A 292 19.24 2.18 -24.50
N SER A 293 19.38 0.85 -24.44
CA SER A 293 19.91 0.14 -23.25
C SER A 293 21.28 0.63 -22.81
N GLU A 294 22.19 0.84 -23.74
CA GLU A 294 23.57 1.21 -23.41
C GLU A 294 23.58 2.61 -22.81
N ARG A 295 22.77 3.53 -23.35
CA ARG A 295 22.56 4.85 -22.76
C ARG A 295 21.91 4.78 -21.38
N CYS A 296 20.88 3.96 -21.21
CA CYS A 296 20.22 3.75 -19.92
C CYS A 296 21.17 3.19 -18.86
N TYR A 297 22.12 2.34 -19.26
CA TYR A 297 23.10 1.76 -18.35
C TYR A 297 24.19 2.76 -17.96
N ASN A 298 24.72 3.47 -18.95
CA ASN A 298 25.88 4.36 -18.76
C ASN A 298 25.50 5.73 -18.19
N ASN A 299 24.36 6.29 -18.58
CA ASN A 299 23.92 7.64 -18.22
C ASN A 299 22.45 7.69 -17.75
N PRO A 300 22.07 6.92 -16.70
CA PRO A 300 20.66 6.78 -16.29
C PRO A 300 20.05 8.10 -15.80
N ASP A 301 20.80 8.95 -15.09
CA ASP A 301 20.28 10.22 -14.55
C ASP A 301 19.95 11.21 -15.69
N GLU A 302 20.76 11.24 -16.75
CA GLU A 302 20.48 12.07 -17.94
C GLU A 302 19.21 11.59 -18.66
N VAL A 303 19.03 10.28 -18.79
CA VAL A 303 17.84 9.66 -19.40
C VAL A 303 16.59 10.00 -18.60
N VAL A 304 16.63 9.88 -17.28
CA VAL A 304 15.50 10.21 -16.39
C VAL A 304 15.14 11.69 -16.50
N GLN A 305 16.13 12.58 -16.50
CA GLN A 305 15.88 14.02 -16.61
C GLN A 305 15.32 14.40 -17.99
N GLU A 306 15.83 13.79 -19.06
CA GLU A 306 15.27 13.95 -20.40
C GLU A 306 13.81 13.51 -20.44
N PHE A 307 13.50 12.34 -19.89
CA PHE A 307 12.14 11.82 -19.84
C PHE A 307 11.18 12.73 -19.04
N PHE A 308 11.63 13.30 -17.91
CA PHE A 308 10.85 14.29 -17.16
C PHE A 308 10.55 15.54 -17.99
N ASN A 309 11.54 16.05 -18.73
CA ASN A 309 11.33 17.19 -19.63
C ASN A 309 10.27 16.89 -20.70
N MET A 310 10.26 15.67 -21.24
CA MET A 310 9.24 15.23 -22.20
C MET A 310 7.83 15.21 -21.57
N ILE A 311 7.70 14.75 -20.33
CA ILE A 311 6.43 14.76 -19.58
C ILE A 311 5.95 16.19 -19.32
N ASP A 312 6.85 17.10 -18.97
CA ASP A 312 6.51 18.49 -18.69
C ASP A 312 6.06 19.24 -19.94
N ILE A 313 6.81 19.13 -21.04
CA ILE A 313 6.52 19.80 -22.31
C ILE A 313 5.21 19.27 -22.93
N GLY A 314 4.96 17.96 -22.80
CA GLY A 314 3.81 17.30 -23.41
C GLY A 314 3.88 17.38 -24.94
N TYR A 315 4.44 16.36 -25.59
CA TYR A 315 4.36 16.30 -27.05
C TYR A 315 2.90 16.23 -27.48
N TYR A 316 2.44 17.31 -28.13
CA TYR A 316 1.14 17.45 -28.79
C TYR A 316 1.09 16.62 -30.07
#